data_AF-A0A0F9HFL7-F1
#
_entry.id   AF-A0A0F9HFL7-F1
#
_cell.length_a   1.000
_cell.length_b   1.000
_cell.length_c   1.000
_cell.angle_alpha   90.00
_cell.angle_beta   90.00
_cell.angle_gamma   90.00
#
_symmetry.space_group_name_H-M   'P 1'
#
loop_
_entity.id
_entity.type
_entity.pdbx_description
1 polymer ?
#
loop_
_entity_poly.entity_id
_entity_poly.type
_entity_poly.pdbx_seq_one_letter_code
_entity_poly.pdbx_strand_id
1 'polypeptide(L)'
;MNNMSNLLIEIGTEEIPAGYIGPALKQMEELFIEQVKTNRLSFENIHTTGTPRRLVLSANGLPQKQENVVQEIKGPSAKVALDE
;
A
#
# COMPACT_ATOMS: atom_id res chain seq x y z
N MET A 1 13.72 -10.86 -13.32
CA MET A 1 12.38 -11.48 -13.15
C MET A 1 11.59 -10.58 -12.21
N ASN A 2 10.47 -10.01 -12.65
CA ASN A 2 9.55 -9.31 -11.76
C ASN A 2 8.80 -10.36 -10.95
N ASN A 3 9.28 -10.66 -9.74
CA ASN A 3 8.55 -11.50 -8.81
C ASN A 3 7.42 -10.68 -8.20
N MET A 4 6.20 -11.05 -8.55
CA MET A 4 4.98 -10.56 -7.90
C MET A 4 4.64 -11.46 -6.71
N SER A 5 4.10 -10.85 -5.67
CA SER A 5 3.82 -11.48 -4.39
C SER A 5 2.38 -11.27 -3.97
N ASN A 6 1.87 -12.20 -3.17
CA ASN A 6 0.55 -12.14 -2.59
C ASN A 6 0.70 -11.71 -1.12
N LEU A 7 -0.10 -10.75 -0.71
CA LEU A 7 -0.14 -10.24 0.65
C LEU A 7 -1.49 -10.60 1.27
N LEU A 8 -1.44 -11.10 2.50
CA LEU A 8 -2.60 -11.29 3.36
C LEU A 8 -2.44 -10.41 4.59
N ILE A 9 -3.40 -9.52 4.82
CA ILE A 9 -3.54 -8.74 6.05
C ILE A 9 -4.77 -9.27 6.78
N GLU A 10 -4.57 -9.59 8.05
CA GLU A 10 -5.62 -10.10 8.91
C GLU A 10 -5.61 -9.35 10.23
N ILE A 11 -6.77 -8.84 10.62
CA ILE A 11 -6.97 -8.17 11.90
C ILE A 11 -7.99 -8.98 12.68
N GLY A 12 -7.55 -9.56 13.79
CA GLY A 12 -8.44 -10.14 14.79
C GLY A 12 -9.11 -9.03 15.59
N THR A 13 -10.43 -9.12 15.77
CA THR A 13 -11.22 -8.11 16.47
C THR A 13 -12.08 -8.75 17.56
N GLU A 14 -12.60 -7.92 18.46
CA GLU A 14 -13.77 -8.28 19.26
C GLU A 14 -15.02 -8.32 18.38
N GLU A 15 -16.20 -8.58 18.93
CA GLU A 15 -17.46 -8.65 18.18
C GLU A 15 -17.83 -7.28 17.57
N ILE A 16 -17.58 -7.12 16.28
CA ILE A 16 -18.03 -6.00 15.47
C ILE A 16 -19.52 -6.20 15.15
N PRO A 17 -20.39 -5.21 15.44
CA PRO A 17 -21.79 -5.32 15.06
C PRO A 17 -21.94 -5.40 13.53
N ALA A 18 -22.86 -6.23 13.05
CA ALA A 18 -22.97 -6.57 11.62
C ALA A 18 -23.03 -5.36 10.67
N GLY A 19 -23.68 -4.27 11.09
CA GLY A 19 -23.78 -3.04 10.29
C GLY A 19 -22.44 -2.31 10.08
N TYR A 20 -21.42 -2.59 10.88
CA TYR A 20 -20.10 -1.97 10.78
C TYR A 20 -19.10 -2.79 9.95
N ILE A 21 -19.35 -4.09 9.74
CA ILE A 21 -18.41 -4.98 9.02
C ILE A 21 -18.25 -4.51 7.57
N GLY A 22 -19.35 -4.33 6.83
CA GLY A 22 -19.32 -3.89 5.44
C GLY A 22 -18.58 -2.55 5.26
N PRO A 23 -18.94 -1.49 6.02
CA PRO A 23 -18.20 -0.22 6.01
C PRO A 23 -16.71 -0.36 6.34
N ALA A 24 -16.35 -1.19 7.34
CA ALA A 24 -14.96 -1.40 7.72
C ALA A 24 -14.15 -2.10 6.62
N LEU A 25 -14.72 -3.12 5.96
CA LEU A 25 -14.08 -3.80 4.83
C LEU A 25 -13.85 -2.86 3.64
N LYS A 26 -14.84 -2.01 3.34
CA LYS A 26 -14.71 -0.99 2.29
C LYS A 26 -13.61 0.02 2.62
N GLN A 27 -13.59 0.54 3.86
CA GLN A 27 -12.55 1.47 4.29
C GLN A 27 -11.16 0.83 4.26
N MET A 28 -11.04 -0.44 4.66
CA MET A 28 -9.80 -1.20 4.60
C MET A 28 -9.25 -1.30 3.17
N GLU A 29 -10.12 -1.58 2.19
CA GLU A 29 -9.75 -1.59 0.77
C GLU A 29 -9.29 -0.22 0.28
N GLU A 30 -10.07 0.84 0.55
CA GLU A 30 -9.76 2.21 0.13
C GLU A 30 -8.41 2.70 0.67
N LEU A 31 -8.18 2.51 1.97
CA LEU A 31 -6.92 2.87 2.62
C LEU A 31 -5.75 2.09 2.04
N PHE A 32 -5.92 0.80 1.79
CA PHE A 32 -4.86 -0.01 1.21
C PHE A 32 -4.50 0.45 -0.21
N ILE A 33 -5.51 0.72 -1.06
CA ILE A 33 -5.30 1.26 -2.42
C ILE A 33 -4.56 2.60 -2.37
N GLU A 34 -4.94 3.49 -1.46
CA GLU A 34 -4.29 4.78 -1.28
C GLU A 34 -2.81 4.63 -0.89
N GLN A 35 -2.52 3.74 0.07
CA GLN A 35 -1.14 3.48 0.52
C GLN A 35 -0.29 2.87 -0.58
N VAL A 36 -0.83 1.89 -1.32
CA VAL A 36 -0.12 1.25 -2.44
C VAL A 36 0.22 2.28 -3.53
N LYS A 37 -0.74 3.15 -3.89
CA LYS A 37 -0.51 4.25 -4.86
C LYS A 37 0.51 5.27 -4.37
N THR A 38 0.40 5.69 -3.12
CA THR A 38 1.32 6.67 -2.50
C THR A 38 2.76 6.17 -2.53
N ASN A 39 2.95 4.86 -2.31
CA ASN A 39 4.25 4.20 -2.39
C ASN A 39 4.66 3.79 -3.80
N ARG A 40 3.91 4.20 -4.85
CA ARG A 40 4.18 3.86 -6.26
C ARG A 40 4.32 2.36 -6.50
N LEU A 41 3.49 1.57 -5.83
CA LEU A 41 3.40 0.13 -6.01
C LEU A 41 2.20 -0.18 -6.92
N SER A 42 2.34 -1.22 -7.75
CA SER A 42 1.23 -1.79 -8.53
C SER A 42 0.61 -2.97 -7.78
N PHE A 43 -0.62 -3.33 -8.16
CA PHE A 43 -1.32 -4.53 -7.72
C PHE A 43 -2.25 -5.00 -8.84
N GLU A 44 -2.59 -6.29 -8.85
CA GLU A 44 -3.52 -6.87 -9.84
C GLU A 44 -4.96 -6.84 -9.32
N ASN A 45 -5.16 -7.33 -8.08
CA ASN A 45 -6.46 -7.31 -7.44
C ASN A 45 -6.33 -7.14 -5.93
N ILE A 46 -7.42 -6.66 -5.33
CA ILE A 46 -7.62 -6.61 -3.89
C ILE A 46 -8.99 -7.25 -3.61
N HIS A 47 -9.06 -8.00 -2.52
CA HIS A 47 -10.30 -8.56 -2.03
C HIS A 47 -10.36 -8.43 -0.51
N THR A 48 -11.47 -7.92 -0.01
CA THR A 48 -11.75 -7.82 1.43
C THR A 48 -12.92 -8.73 1.81
N THR A 49 -12.80 -9.36 2.97
CA THR A 49 -13.85 -10.19 3.56
C THR A 49 -13.71 -10.19 5.07
N GLY A 50 -14.77 -10.53 5.79
CA GLY A 50 -14.72 -10.52 7.24
C GLY A 50 -15.89 -11.22 7.92
N THR A 51 -15.70 -11.44 9.20
CA THR A 51 -16.69 -11.92 10.16
C THR A 51 -16.71 -10.93 11.34
N PRO A 52 -17.66 -11.05 12.29
CA PRO A 52 -17.69 -10.14 13.45
C PRO A 52 -16.37 -10.04 14.21
N ARG A 53 -15.53 -11.07 14.20
CA ARG A 53 -14.26 -11.10 14.95
C ARG A 53 -13.01 -11.02 14.08
N ARG A 54 -13.16 -10.75 12.78
CA ARG A 54 -12.03 -10.82 11.84
C ARG A 54 -12.28 -10.00 10.60
N LEU A 55 -11.33 -9.14 10.25
CA LEU A 55 -11.29 -8.46 8.95
C LEU A 55 -10.06 -8.94 8.19
N VAL A 56 -10.24 -9.20 6.90
CA VAL A 56 -9.20 -9.75 6.03
C VAL A 56 -9.13 -8.93 4.76
N LEU A 57 -7.91 -8.62 4.33
CA LEU A 57 -7.59 -8.10 3.01
C LEU A 57 -6.56 -9.02 2.36
N SER A 58 -6.84 -9.46 1.15
CA SER A 58 -5.89 -10.16 0.29
C SER A 58 -5.59 -9.31 -0.94
N ALA A 59 -4.31 -9.15 -1.26
CA ALA A 59 -3.86 -8.42 -2.44
C ALA A 59 -2.88 -9.28 -3.23
N ASN A 60 -3.09 -9.42 -4.54
CA ASN A 60 -2.17 -10.15 -5.42
C ASN A 60 -1.50 -9.20 -6.39
N GLY A 61 -0.38 -9.64 -6.96
CA GLY A 61 0.35 -8.85 -7.95
C GLY A 61 1.17 -7.71 -7.35
N LEU A 62 1.53 -7.77 -6.06
CA LEU A 62 2.35 -6.74 -5.43
C LEU A 62 3.84 -6.97 -5.75
N PRO A 63 4.56 -5.95 -6.22
CA PRO A 63 5.99 -6.09 -6.50
C PRO A 63 6.78 -6.26 -5.20
N GLN A 64 7.79 -7.14 -5.20
CA GLN A 64 8.65 -7.35 -4.02
C GLN A 64 9.49 -6.12 -3.63
N LYS A 65 9.69 -5.20 -4.58
CA LYS A 65 10.43 -3.95 -4.36
C LYS A 65 9.73 -2.84 -5.13
N GLN A 66 9.74 -1.66 -4.54
CA GLN A 66 9.34 -0.45 -5.26
C GLN A 66 10.28 -0.21 -6.44
N GLU A 67 9.74 0.30 -7.54
CA GLU A 67 10.55 0.69 -8.69
C GLU A 67 11.56 1.79 -8.32
N ASN A 68 12.70 1.75 -9.00
CA ASN A 68 13.72 2.77 -8.85
C ASN A 68 13.20 4.11 -9.40
N VAL A 69 13.40 5.18 -8.64
CA VAL A 69 13.12 6.54 -9.10
C VAL A 69 14.46 7.20 -9.39
N VAL A 70 14.65 7.64 -10.64
CA VAL A 70 15.78 8.48 -11.03
C VAL A 70 15.29 9.93 -10.99
N GLN A 71 15.92 10.75 -10.16
CA GLN A 71 15.61 12.17 -10.06
C GLN A 71 16.87 12.98 -10.36
N GLU A 72 16.78 13.86 -11.35
CA GLU A 72 17.83 14.84 -11.62
C GLU A 72 17.55 16.11 -10.81
N ILE A 73 18.44 16.41 -9.86
CA ILE A 73 18.34 17.59 -9.01
C ILE A 73 19.42 18.57 -9.44
N LYS A 74 19.02 19.79 -9.83
CA LYS A 74 19.98 20.86 -10.09
C LYS A 74 20.63 21.28 -8.76
N GLY A 75 21.96 21.16 -8.70
CA GLY A 75 22.73 21.66 -7.57
C GLY A 75 22.74 23.19 -7.50
N PRO A 76 23.25 23.76 -6.38
CA PRO A 76 23.52 25.20 -6.30
C PRO A 76 24.51 25.61 -7.41
N SER A 77 24.51 26.88 -7.79
CA SER A 77 25.44 27.36 -8.83
C SER A 77 26.88 27.03 -8.43
N ALA A 78 27.72 26.61 -9.39
CA ALA A 78 29.11 26.21 -9.12
C ALA A 78 29.89 27.26 -8.30
N LYS A 79 29.57 28.54 -8.47
CA LYS A 79 30.15 29.67 -7.73
C LYS A 79 29.86 29.69 -6.23
N VAL A 80 28.82 28.99 -5.77
CA VAL A 80 28.40 28.92 -4.36
C VAL A 80 28.78 27.57 -3.75
N ALA A 81 29.16 26.59 -4.57
CA ALA A 81 29.47 25.23 -4.14
C ALA A 81 30.97 24.98 -3.92
N LEU A 82 31.85 25.84 -4.44
CA LEU A 82 33.28 25.84 -4.19
C LEU A 82 33.62 27.10 -3.37
N ASP A 83 34.12 26.91 -2.14
CA ASP A 83 34.96 27.93 -1.50
C ASP A 83 36.29 27.97 -2.25
N GLU A 84 36.82 29.16 -2.53
CA GLU A 84 38.01 29.40 -3.39
C GLU A 84 39.22 28.49 -3.10
#